data_AF-A0A1A3HN06-F1
#
_entry.id   AF-A0A1A3HN06-F1
#
_cell.length_a   1.000
_cell.length_b   1.000
_cell.length_c   1.000
_cell.angle_alpha   90.00
_cell.angle_beta   90.00
_cell.angle_gamma   90.00
#
_symmetry.space_group_name_H-M   'P 1'
#
loop_
_entity.id
_entity.type
_entity.pdbx_description
1 polymer ?
#
loop_
_entity_poly.entity_id
_entity_poly.type
_entity_poly.pdbx_seq_one_letter_code
_entity_poly.pdbx_strand_id
1 'polypeptide(L)'
;MSTARLIHAPDDTISVGPTEVDVIYEQHGGEELLSLLINTARVGHFSIAFTVDEVRAVIANLSMMVDNLEHLRAEWARHNELGEI
;
A
#
# COMPACT_ATOMS: atom_id res chain seq x y z
N MET A 1 16.19 12.06 -10.11
CA MET A 1 15.02 12.41 -9.28
C MET A 1 13.81 11.72 -9.90
N SER A 2 13.17 10.78 -9.19
CA SER A 2 12.00 10.06 -9.71
C SER A 2 10.75 10.88 -9.41
N THR A 3 10.08 11.37 -10.45
CA THR A 3 8.75 12.00 -10.34
C THR A 3 7.71 10.90 -10.25
N ALA A 4 7.44 10.42 -9.04
CA ALA A 4 6.21 9.70 -8.77
C ALA A 4 5.05 10.67 -9.05
N ARG A 5 4.30 10.45 -10.15
CA ARG A 5 3.07 11.20 -10.42
C ARG A 5 2.03 10.78 -9.38
N LEU A 6 1.46 11.77 -8.68
CA LEU A 6 0.43 11.56 -7.67
C LEU A 6 -0.71 10.74 -8.26
N ILE A 7 -1.02 9.62 -7.60
CA ILE A 7 -2.36 9.06 -7.65
C ILE A 7 -3.24 10.08 -6.92
N HIS A 8 -4.17 10.73 -7.62
CA HIS A 8 -5.16 11.56 -6.98
C HIS A 8 -6.10 10.63 -6.21
N ALA A 9 -5.83 10.50 -4.90
CA ALA A 9 -6.82 9.93 -4.00
C ALA A 9 -8.09 10.79 -4.08
N PRO A 10 -9.30 10.22 -3.87
CA PRO A 10 -10.54 10.98 -3.78
C PRO A 10 -10.41 12.28 -2.96
N ASP A 11 -11.17 13.31 -3.29
CA ASP A 11 -11.01 14.65 -2.70
C ASP A 11 -11.18 14.69 -1.16
N ASP A 12 -11.85 13.69 -0.59
CA ASP A 12 -12.07 13.50 0.85
C ASP A 12 -11.00 12.61 1.51
N THR A 13 -9.98 12.16 0.77
CA THR A 13 -8.94 11.29 1.30
C THR A 13 -7.76 12.07 1.85
N ILE A 14 -7.40 11.78 3.10
CA ILE A 14 -6.15 12.25 3.69
C ILE A 14 -5.04 11.27 3.34
N SER A 15 -4.12 11.68 2.46
CA SER A 15 -2.87 10.95 2.25
C SER A 15 -1.86 11.28 3.35
N VAL A 16 -1.30 10.25 3.98
CA VAL A 16 -0.19 10.37 4.93
C VAL A 16 0.99 9.59 4.40
N GLY A 17 2.04 10.30 3.99
CA GLY A 17 3.30 9.69 3.60
C GLY A 17 4.11 9.28 4.84
N PRO A 18 4.54 8.02 4.96
CA PRO A 18 5.41 7.62 6.04
C PRO A 18 6.80 8.24 5.88
N THR A 19 7.40 8.68 6.99
CA THR A 19 8.79 9.14 7.03
C THR A 19 9.76 7.98 7.18
N GLU A 20 9.32 6.89 7.80
CA GLU A 20 10.08 5.68 8.06
C GLU A 20 9.13 4.49 8.15
N VAL A 21 9.57 3.34 7.66
CA VAL A 21 8.85 2.07 7.73
C VAL A 21 9.84 0.98 8.11
N ASP A 22 9.62 0.36 9.27
CA ASP A 22 10.37 -0.80 9.72
C ASP A 22 9.51 -2.07 9.63
N VAL A 23 10.15 -3.19 9.31
CA VAL A 23 9.54 -4.51 9.37
C VAL A 23 10.00 -5.19 10.65
N ILE A 24 9.04 -5.58 11.48
CA ILE A 24 9.27 -6.24 12.76
C ILE A 24 8.73 -7.66 12.67
N TYR A 25 9.53 -8.63 13.09
CA TYR A 25 9.10 -10.00 13.29
C TYR A 25 8.93 -10.26 14.79
N GLU A 26 7.77 -10.81 15.15
CA GLU A 26 7.46 -11.18 16.53
C GLU A 26 6.84 -12.57 16.59
N GLN A 27 6.99 -13.23 17.74
CA GLN A 27 6.32 -14.50 18.02
C GLN A 27 5.61 -14.41 19.37
N HIS A 28 4.29 -14.58 19.37
CA HIS A 28 3.46 -14.51 20.57
C HIS A 28 2.62 -15.77 20.70
N GLY A 29 2.78 -16.52 21.79
CA GLY A 29 1.97 -17.73 22.03
C GLY A 29 2.09 -18.83 20.97
N GLY A 30 3.18 -18.83 20.18
CA GLY A 30 3.41 -19.77 19.07
C GLY A 30 2.93 -19.27 17.70
N GLU A 31 2.26 -18.13 17.64
CA GLU A 31 1.86 -17.48 16.40
C GLU A 31 2.96 -16.51 15.91
N GLU A 32 3.27 -16.58 14.62
CA GLU A 32 4.25 -15.71 13.97
C GLU A 32 3.56 -14.46 13.40
N LEU A 33 4.02 -13.29 13.82
CA LEU A 33 3.51 -12.00 13.38
C LEU A 33 4.60 -11.22 12.66
N LEU A 34 4.21 -10.60 11.55
CA LEU A 34 4.99 -9.59 10.84
C LEU A 34 4.27 -8.25 10.98
N SER A 35 4.95 -7.27 11.53
CA SER A 35 4.40 -5.93 11.73
C SER A 35 5.13 -4.90 10.89
N LEU A 36 4.38 -3.96 10.35
CA LEU A 36 4.92 -2.72 9.79
C LEU A 36 4.83 -1.65 10.88
N LEU A 37 5.98 -1.19 11.38
CA LEU A 37 6.04 0.00 12.21
C LEU A 37 6.18 1.20 11.29
N ILE A 38 5.17 2.07 11.31
CA ILE A 38 5.06 3.22 10.44
C ILE A 38 5.22 4.48 11.28
N ASN A 39 6.23 5.26 10.95
CA ASN A 39 6.42 6.59 11.54
C ASN A 39 5.94 7.65 10.55
N THR A 40 5.17 8.61 11.06
CA THR A 40 4.68 9.73 10.26
C THR A 40 4.84 11.03 11.03
N ALA A 41 5.16 12.12 10.33
CA ALA A 41 5.22 13.44 10.94
C ALA A 41 3.85 13.96 11.43
N ARG A 42 2.74 13.43 10.88
CA ARG A 42 1.38 13.93 11.13
C ARG A 42 0.64 13.17 12.23
N VAL A 43 0.71 11.85 12.24
CA VAL A 43 -0.04 11.00 13.17
C VAL A 43 0.85 10.30 14.21
N GLY A 44 2.17 10.50 14.13
CA GLY A 44 3.14 9.82 15.00
C GLY A 44 3.41 8.38 14.54
N HIS A 45 3.85 7.54 15.49
CA HIS A 45 4.19 6.15 15.26
C HIS A 45 2.98 5.23 15.52
N PHE A 46 2.73 4.29 14.60
CA PHE A 46 1.75 3.23 14.78
C PHE A 46 2.24 1.96 14.09
N SER A 47 1.76 0.81 14.57
CA SER A 47 2.07 -0.49 13.97
C SER A 47 0.84 -1.12 13.35
N ILE A 48 1.05 -1.85 12.26
CA ILE A 48 0.06 -2.75 11.67
C ILE A 48 0.66 -4.16 11.73
N ALA A 49 0.04 -5.04 12.50
CA ALA A 49 0.47 -6.42 12.64
C ALA A 49 -0.34 -7.33 11.72
N PHE A 50 0.34 -8.28 11.10
CA PHE A 50 -0.23 -9.30 10.23
C PHE A 50 0.28 -10.66 10.66
N THR A 51 -0.55 -11.69 10.53
CA THR A 51 -0.07 -13.07 10.50
C THR A 51 0.72 -13.33 9.21
N VAL A 52 1.56 -14.36 9.22
CA VAL A 52 2.34 -14.75 8.03
C VAL A 52 1.43 -15.05 6.82
N ASP A 53 0.27 -15.66 7.03
CA ASP A 53 -0.66 -16.00 5.95
C ASP A 53 -1.36 -14.76 5.38
N GLU A 54 -1.69 -13.77 6.22
CA GLU A 54 -2.22 -12.48 5.75
C GLU A 54 -1.18 -11.73 4.89
N VAL A 55 0.09 -11.72 5.30
CA VAL A 55 1.17 -11.11 4.51
C VAL A 55 1.29 -11.79 3.14
N ARG A 56 1.23 -13.13 3.09
CA ARG A 56 1.28 -13.87 1.83
C ARG A 56 0.11 -13.51 0.92
N ALA A 57 -1.10 -13.40 1.47
CA ALA A 57 -2.28 -13.00 0.69
C ALA A 57 -2.14 -11.58 0.13
N VAL A 58 -1.64 -10.63 0.93
CA VAL A 58 -1.37 -9.25 0.48
C VAL A 58 -0.34 -9.23 -0.64
N ILE A 59 0.78 -9.95 -0.49
CA ILE A 59 1.83 -10.02 -1.51
C ILE A 59 1.27 -10.63 -2.80
N ALA A 60 0.52 -11.74 -2.71
CA ALA A 60 -0.08 -12.38 -3.89
C ALA A 60 -1.01 -11.42 -4.65
N ASN A 61 -1.85 -10.67 -3.94
CA ASN A 61 -2.73 -9.67 -4.54
C ASN A 61 -1.94 -8.54 -5.19
N LEU A 62 -0.91 -8.01 -4.52
CA LEU A 62 -0.06 -6.96 -5.08
C LEU A 62 0.70 -7.44 -6.32
N SER A 63 1.25 -8.66 -6.30
CA SER A 63 1.90 -9.27 -7.47
C SER A 63 0.93 -9.40 -8.64
N MET A 64 -0.29 -9.88 -8.41
CA MET A 64 -1.32 -9.97 -9.44
C MET A 64 -1.66 -8.59 -10.03
N MET A 65 -1.75 -7.55 -9.21
CA MET A 65 -1.99 -6.18 -9.68
C MET A 65 -0.82 -5.65 -10.52
N VAL A 66 0.42 -5.91 -10.12
CA VAL A 66 1.62 -5.53 -10.86
C VAL A 66 1.71 -6.28 -12.19
N ASP A 67 1.40 -7.57 -12.21
CA ASP A 67 1.36 -8.36 -13.44
C ASP A 67 0.29 -7.86 -14.41
N ASN A 68 -0.80 -7.29 -13.88
CA ASN A 68 -1.88 -6.69 -14.67
C ASN A 68 -1.71 -5.18 -14.94
N LEU A 69 -0.53 -4.61 -14.68
CA LEU A 69 -0.33 -3.16 -14.69
C LEU A 69 -0.59 -2.52 -16.07
N GLU A 70 -0.26 -3.21 -17.16
CA GLU A 70 -0.54 -2.72 -18.52
C GLU A 70 -2.04 -2.63 -18.80
N HIS A 71 -2.83 -3.58 -18.31
CA HIS A 71 -4.29 -3.53 -18.43
C HIS A 71 -4.87 -2.36 -17.61
N LEU A 72 -4.40 -2.20 -16.37
CA LEU A 72 -4.81 -1.10 -15.50
C LEU A 72 -4.46 0.27 -16.10
N ARG A 73 -3.28 0.40 -16.74
CA ARG A 73 -2.88 1.60 -17.48
C ARG A 73 -3.81 1.88 -18.66
N ALA A 74 -4.17 0.86 -19.43
CA ALA A 74 -5.09 0.99 -20.55
C ALA A 74 -6.51 1.38 -20.10
N GLU A 75 -6.98 0.80 -19.00
CA GLU A 75 -8.27 1.14 -18.39
C GLU A 75 -8.31 2.59 -17.89
N TRP A 76 -7.26 3.03 -17.18
CA TRP A 76 -7.12 4.41 -16.74
C TRP A 76 -7.10 5.39 -17.93
N ALA A 77 -6.38 5.07 -19.01
CA ALA A 77 -6.36 5.90 -20.21
C ALA A 77 -7.77 6.06 -20.80
N ARG A 78 -8.53 4.95 -20.90
CA ARG A 78 -9.92 4.97 -21.39
C ARG A 78 -10.82 5.88 -20.54
N HIS A 79 -10.75 5.77 -19.22
CA HIS A 79 -11.60 6.59 -18.34
C HIS A 79 -11.27 8.09 -18.42
N ASN A 80 -10.00 8.47 -18.57
CA ASN A 80 -9.63 9.89 -18.76
C ASN A 80 -10.04 10.41 -20.14
N GLU A 81 -9.97 9.59 -21.19
CA GLU A 81 -10.45 9.96 -22.52
C GLU A 81 -11.96 10.16 -22.57
N LEU A 82 -12.70 9.46 -21.71
CA LEU A 82 -14.16 9.54 -21.58
C LEU A 82 -14.63 10.64 -20.61
N GLY A 83 -13.72 11.30 -19.89
CA GLY A 83 -14.05 12.32 -18.89
C GLY A 83 -14.86 11.78 -17.69
N GLU A 84 -14.72 10.49 -17.40
CA GLU A 84 -15.44 9.79 -16.32
C GLU A 84 -14.73 9.91 -14.96
N ILE A 85 -13.55 10.55 -14.93
CA ILE A 85 -12.74 10.83 -13.73
C ILE A 85 -12.15 12.24 -13.85
#